data_AF-A0A9D1AAJ3-F1
#
_entry.id   AF-A0A9D1AAJ3-F1
#
_cell.length_a   1.000
_cell.length_b   1.000
_cell.length_c   1.000
_cell.angle_alpha   90.00
_cell.angle_beta   90.00
_cell.angle_gamma   90.00
#
_symmetry.space_group_name_H-M   'P 1'
#
loop_
_entity.id
_entity.type
_entity.pdbx_description
1 polymer ?
#
loop_
_entity_poly.entity_id
_entity_poly.type
_entity_poly.pdbx_seq_one_letter_code
_entity_poly.pdbx_strand_id
1 'polypeptide(L)'
;ENGKLFTFPLAGTRPRGRTEEEDQKLERELLKDEKECAEHNMLVDLGRNDIGKISVPGSVQVEKYMEIQRFSHVMHIGSTVSGQIRKDKDAVDVIDAILPAGTLSGAPKIRACQIIARLEKQNRGIYGGAVGYLDFTGNLDTCISIRLAYKKNGRICIQSGAGIVADSIPEKEFNECRNKAGAVLKAVRMAEGGLA
;
A
#
# COMPACT_ATOMS: atom_id res chain seq x y z
N GLU A 1 6.53 -17.17 -6.44
CA GLU A 1 6.39 -18.63 -6.26
C GLU A 1 6.03 -19.29 -7.59
N ASN A 2 6.75 -20.32 -8.04
CA ASN A 2 6.48 -21.06 -9.29
C ASN A 2 6.33 -20.18 -10.56
N GLY A 3 7.06 -19.06 -10.63
CA GLY A 3 6.95 -18.07 -11.71
C GLY A 3 5.66 -17.25 -11.73
N LYS A 4 4.80 -17.40 -10.72
CA LYS A 4 3.59 -16.59 -10.56
C LYS A 4 3.89 -15.33 -9.76
N LEU A 5 3.45 -14.20 -10.31
CA LEU A 5 3.54 -12.86 -9.75
C LEU A 5 2.21 -12.50 -9.10
N PHE A 6 2.28 -11.76 -7.99
CA PHE A 6 1.11 -11.26 -7.29
C PHE A 6 1.36 -9.82 -6.82
N THR A 7 0.33 -9.00 -6.88
CA THR A 7 0.25 -7.72 -6.17
C THR A 7 -1.13 -7.56 -5.58
N PHE A 8 -1.17 -6.90 -4.43
CA PHE A 8 -2.37 -6.79 -3.59
C PHE A 8 -2.74 -5.32 -3.40
N PRO A 9 -3.38 -4.68 -4.40
CA PRO A 9 -3.91 -3.33 -4.23
C PRO A 9 -4.86 -3.28 -3.04
N LEU A 10 -4.67 -2.28 -2.18
CA LEU A 10 -5.47 -2.04 -0.99
C LEU A 10 -5.77 -0.54 -0.87
N ALA A 11 -7.05 -0.19 -0.82
CA ALA A 11 -7.56 1.17 -0.60
C ALA A 11 -8.89 1.09 0.16
N GLY A 12 -9.44 2.24 0.57
CA GLY A 12 -10.62 2.26 1.42
C GLY A 12 -10.32 1.78 2.83
N THR A 13 -10.71 2.55 3.84
CA THR A 13 -10.57 2.10 5.23
C THR A 13 -11.84 2.40 6.01
N ARG A 14 -12.32 1.39 6.75
CA ARG A 14 -13.30 1.57 7.83
C ARG A 14 -12.83 0.84 9.10
N PRO A 15 -13.18 1.32 10.29
CA PRO A 15 -12.98 0.54 11.51
C PRO A 15 -13.82 -0.74 11.47
N ARG A 16 -13.47 -1.74 12.30
CA ARG A 16 -14.37 -2.87 12.55
C ARG A 16 -15.57 -2.44 13.38
N GLY A 17 -16.74 -3.02 13.08
CA GLY A 17 -17.94 -2.84 13.90
C GLY A 17 -17.81 -3.52 15.26
N ARG A 18 -18.50 -2.99 16.28
CA ARG A 18 -18.57 -3.61 17.61
C ARG A 18 -19.52 -4.81 17.61
N THR A 19 -20.46 -4.85 16.66
CA THR A 19 -21.36 -5.97 16.40
C THR A 19 -21.25 -6.40 14.94
N GLU A 20 -21.70 -7.62 14.64
CA GLU A 20 -21.73 -8.12 13.26
C GLU A 20 -22.62 -7.26 12.35
N GLU A 21 -23.75 -6.78 12.86
CA GLU A 21 -24.63 -5.86 12.12
C GLU A 21 -23.94 -4.54 11.80
N GLU A 22 -23.20 -3.96 12.76
CA GLU A 22 -22.43 -2.74 12.54
C GLU A 22 -21.29 -2.98 11.54
N ASP A 23 -20.60 -4.12 11.62
CA ASP A 23 -19.51 -4.48 10.71
C ASP A 23 -19.99 -4.61 9.26
N GLN A 24 -21.13 -5.29 9.05
CA GLN A 24 -21.78 -5.40 7.75
C GLN A 24 -22.30 -4.05 7.23
N LYS A 25 -22.74 -3.15 8.13
CA LYS A 25 -23.14 -1.80 7.74
C LYS A 25 -21.94 -1.00 7.25
N LEU A 26 -20.82 -1.00 7.98
CA LEU A 26 -19.59 -0.32 7.62
C LEU A 26 -19.00 -0.85 6.30
N GLU A 27 -19.08 -2.16 6.08
CA GLU A 27 -18.72 -2.80 4.82
C GLU A 27 -19.55 -2.27 3.65
N ARG A 28 -20.88 -2.26 3.79
CA ARG A 28 -21.80 -1.74 2.75
C ARG A 28 -21.58 -0.25 2.49
N GLU A 29 -21.26 0.53 3.52
CA GLU A 29 -20.92 1.95 3.38
C GLU A 29 -19.60 2.13 2.61
N LEU A 30 -18.58 1.33 2.91
CA LEU A 30 -17.29 1.39 2.23
C LEU A 30 -17.40 1.03 0.74
N LEU A 31 -18.14 -0.03 0.41
CA LEU A 31 -18.37 -0.44 -0.99
C LEU A 31 -19.25 0.52 -1.78
N LYS A 32 -19.99 1.41 -1.11
CA LYS A 32 -20.81 2.46 -1.73
C LYS A 32 -20.09 3.81 -1.79
N ASP A 33 -18.92 3.92 -1.19
CA ASP A 33 -18.13 5.15 -1.20
C ASP A 33 -17.46 5.31 -2.57
N GLU A 34 -18.05 6.15 -3.43
CA GLU A 34 -17.58 6.35 -4.80
C GLU A 34 -16.12 6.83 -4.86
N LYS A 35 -15.67 7.62 -3.87
CA LYS A 35 -14.27 8.08 -3.80
C LYS A 35 -13.34 6.90 -3.58
N GLU A 36 -13.62 6.07 -2.57
CA GLU A 36 -12.76 4.94 -2.20
C GLU A 36 -12.74 3.87 -3.29
N CYS A 37 -13.89 3.61 -3.92
CA CYS A 37 -14.01 2.69 -5.06
C CYS A 37 -13.22 3.20 -6.28
N ALA A 38 -13.28 4.50 -6.58
CA ALA A 38 -12.50 5.09 -7.68
C ALA A 38 -10.99 5.04 -7.41
N GLU A 39 -10.56 5.36 -6.18
CA GLU A 39 -9.16 5.25 -5.79
C GLU A 39 -8.66 3.81 -5.90
N HIS A 40 -9.46 2.84 -5.45
CA HIS A 40 -9.11 1.42 -5.54
C HIS A 40 -8.97 0.95 -6.99
N ASN A 41 -9.90 1.35 -7.87
CA ASN A 41 -9.84 0.99 -9.29
C ASN A 41 -8.57 1.51 -9.97
N MET A 42 -8.18 2.75 -9.68
CA MET A 42 -6.93 3.32 -10.17
C MET A 42 -5.71 2.48 -9.72
N LEU A 43 -5.71 1.98 -8.47
CA LEU A 43 -4.63 1.15 -7.96
C LEU A 43 -4.61 -0.26 -8.59
N VAL A 44 -5.77 -0.84 -8.87
CA VAL A 44 -5.88 -2.11 -9.60
C VAL A 44 -5.29 -1.96 -10.99
N ASP A 45 -5.65 -0.89 -11.71
CA ASP A 45 -5.12 -0.65 -13.05
C ASP A 45 -3.62 -0.35 -13.05
N LEU A 46 -3.12 0.36 -12.05
CA LEU A 46 -1.69 0.54 -11.88
C LEU A 46 -0.99 -0.80 -11.59
N GLY A 47 -1.56 -1.64 -10.72
CA GLY A 47 -1.02 -2.96 -10.42
C GLY A 47 -0.97 -3.87 -11.66
N ARG A 48 -2.00 -3.81 -12.52
CA ARG A 48 -2.02 -4.49 -13.82
C ARG A 48 -0.93 -3.97 -14.76
N ASN A 49 -0.73 -2.65 -14.81
CA ASN A 49 0.31 -2.04 -15.62
C ASN A 49 1.71 -2.46 -15.17
N ASP A 50 1.97 -2.41 -13.85
CA ASP A 50 3.27 -2.73 -13.29
C ASP A 50 3.63 -4.21 -13.45
N ILE A 51 2.73 -5.13 -13.10
CA ILE A 51 2.93 -6.56 -13.35
C ILE A 51 3.02 -6.86 -14.84
N GLY A 52 2.27 -6.14 -15.68
CA GLY A 52 2.26 -6.33 -17.14
C GLY A 52 3.61 -6.10 -17.82
N LYS A 53 4.48 -5.24 -17.28
CA LYS A 53 5.82 -4.97 -17.84
C LYS A 53 6.74 -6.20 -17.83
N ILE A 54 6.52 -7.10 -16.88
CA ILE A 54 7.38 -8.27 -16.60
C ILE A 54 6.63 -9.60 -16.75
N SER A 55 5.35 -9.54 -17.11
CA SER A 55 4.51 -10.73 -17.31
C SER A 55 4.46 -11.17 -18.76
N VAL A 56 4.21 -12.46 -18.99
CA VAL A 56 3.89 -13.00 -20.32
C VAL A 56 2.65 -12.27 -20.86
N PRO A 57 2.67 -11.75 -22.10
CA PRO A 57 1.50 -11.09 -22.68
C PRO A 57 0.25 -11.97 -22.58
N GLY A 58 -0.85 -11.38 -22.12
CA GLY A 58 -2.12 -12.08 -21.91
C GLY A 58 -2.24 -12.90 -20.61
N SER A 59 -1.18 -13.00 -19.79
CA SER A 59 -1.24 -13.74 -18.52
C SER A 59 -1.74 -12.92 -17.32
N VAL A 60 -1.80 -11.58 -17.45
CA VAL A 60 -2.20 -10.71 -16.34
C VAL A 60 -3.71 -10.77 -16.14
N GLN A 61 -4.13 -11.09 -14.91
CA GLN A 61 -5.54 -11.21 -14.55
C GLN A 61 -5.82 -10.61 -13.16
N VAL A 62 -7.05 -10.16 -12.96
CA VAL A 62 -7.55 -9.75 -11.64
C VAL A 62 -8.30 -10.95 -11.06
N GLU A 63 -7.68 -11.65 -10.10
CA GLU A 63 -8.25 -12.87 -9.50
C GLU A 63 -9.36 -12.56 -8.49
N LYS A 64 -9.17 -11.47 -7.75
CA LYS A 64 -10.13 -10.96 -6.77
C LYS A 64 -10.28 -9.47 -6.99
N TYR A 65 -11.51 -8.99 -7.03
CA TYR A 65 -11.81 -7.61 -7.35
C TYR A 65 -12.74 -7.00 -6.31
N MET A 66 -12.29 -5.92 -5.68
CA MET A 66 -13.06 -5.14 -4.71
C MET A 66 -13.68 -5.98 -3.58
N GLU A 67 -12.93 -6.98 -3.09
CA GLU A 67 -13.35 -7.80 -1.95
C GLU A 67 -12.96 -7.14 -0.64
N ILE A 68 -13.81 -7.28 0.38
CA ILE A 68 -13.55 -6.70 1.69
C ILE A 68 -12.59 -7.58 2.48
N GLN A 69 -11.42 -7.03 2.79
CA GLN A 69 -10.40 -7.65 3.62
C GLN A 69 -10.56 -7.17 5.06
N ARG A 70 -10.90 -8.08 5.98
CA ARG A 70 -11.08 -7.77 7.41
C ARG A 70 -9.80 -8.04 8.18
N PHE A 71 -9.31 -7.03 8.87
CA PHE A 71 -8.21 -7.12 9.82
C PHE A 71 -8.73 -6.96 11.26
N SER A 72 -7.82 -7.00 12.23
CA SER A 72 -8.17 -6.94 13.65
C SER A 72 -8.93 -5.67 14.06
N HIS A 73 -8.57 -4.52 13.49
CA HIS A 73 -9.13 -3.22 13.88
C HIS A 73 -9.78 -2.44 12.72
N VAL A 74 -9.50 -2.84 11.48
CA VAL A 74 -9.98 -2.15 10.28
C VAL A 74 -10.39 -3.16 9.21
N MET A 75 -11.12 -2.68 8.20
CA MET A 75 -11.36 -3.37 6.95
C MET A 75 -10.93 -2.50 5.77
N HIS A 76 -10.56 -3.13 4.67
CA HIS A 76 -10.13 -2.48 3.43
C HIS A 76 -10.81 -3.09 2.20
N ILE A 77 -10.92 -2.29 1.13
CA ILE A 77 -11.19 -2.81 -0.21
C ILE A 77 -9.87 -3.41 -0.73
N GLY A 78 -9.90 -4.68 -1.10
CA GLY A 78 -8.74 -5.42 -1.58
C GLY A 78 -8.99 -6.05 -2.94
N SER A 79 -7.94 -6.10 -3.74
CA SER A 79 -7.92 -6.88 -4.98
C SER A 79 -6.66 -7.74 -5.03
N THR A 80 -6.68 -8.78 -5.84
CA THR A 80 -5.50 -9.58 -6.17
C THR A 80 -5.30 -9.53 -7.67
N VAL A 81 -4.15 -9.02 -8.09
CA VAL A 81 -3.72 -9.03 -9.50
C VAL A 81 -2.57 -10.01 -9.62
N SER A 82 -2.66 -10.94 -10.56
CA SER A 82 -1.63 -11.93 -10.81
C SER A 82 -1.18 -11.94 -12.26
N GLY A 83 -0.03 -12.55 -12.51
CA GLY A 83 0.53 -12.75 -13.84
C GLY A 83 1.59 -13.84 -13.84
N GLN A 84 1.97 -14.31 -15.03
CA GLN A 84 3.08 -15.24 -15.19
C GLN A 84 4.34 -14.46 -15.56
N ILE A 85 5.42 -14.55 -14.79
CA ILE A 85 6.68 -13.87 -15.13
C ILE A 85 7.21 -14.36 -16.49
N ARG A 86 7.78 -13.45 -17.27
CA ARG A 86 8.44 -13.81 -18.54
C ARG A 86 9.71 -14.63 -18.28
N LYS A 87 10.08 -15.47 -19.24
CA LYS A 87 11.28 -16.33 -19.15
C LYS A 87 12.59 -15.55 -19.15
N ASP A 88 12.59 -14.31 -19.65
CA ASP A 88 13.74 -13.40 -19.68
C ASP A 88 13.81 -12.47 -18.45
N LYS A 89 13.04 -12.78 -17.40
CA LYS A 89 12.89 -11.94 -16.21
C LYS A 89 13.08 -12.74 -14.93
N ASP A 90 13.60 -12.07 -13.91
CA ASP A 90 13.82 -12.64 -12.59
C ASP A 90 13.16 -11.81 -11.47
N ALA A 91 13.38 -12.22 -10.23
CA ALA A 91 12.83 -11.55 -9.06
C ALA A 91 13.35 -10.10 -8.86
N VAL A 92 14.54 -9.77 -9.35
CA VAL A 92 15.08 -8.41 -9.24
C VAL A 92 14.35 -7.49 -10.22
N ASP A 93 14.05 -7.96 -11.43
CA ASP A 93 13.18 -7.23 -12.37
C ASP A 93 11.80 -6.92 -11.77
N VAL A 94 11.29 -7.78 -10.88
CA VAL A 94 10.00 -7.56 -10.18
C VAL A 94 10.05 -6.31 -9.32
N ILE A 95 11.15 -6.13 -8.57
CA ILE A 95 11.33 -4.98 -7.67
C ILE A 95 11.32 -3.68 -8.48
N ASP A 96 12.08 -3.63 -9.57
CA ASP A 96 12.19 -2.44 -10.44
C ASP A 96 10.88 -2.10 -11.15
N ALA A 97 10.08 -3.10 -11.52
CA ALA A 97 8.81 -2.88 -12.19
C ALA A 97 7.72 -2.33 -11.25
N ILE A 98 7.70 -2.80 -10.00
CA ILE A 98 6.62 -2.52 -9.04
C ILE A 98 6.92 -1.27 -8.21
N LEU A 99 8.16 -1.05 -7.79
CA LEU A 99 8.50 0.01 -6.85
C LEU A 99 8.79 1.36 -7.55
N PRO A 100 8.45 2.50 -6.92
CA PRO A 100 7.65 2.62 -5.71
C PRO A 100 6.19 2.26 -5.97
N ALA A 101 5.53 1.71 -4.94
CA ALA A 101 4.12 1.32 -5.04
C ALA A 101 3.21 2.50 -5.36
N GLY A 102 2.16 2.26 -6.14
CA GLY A 102 1.17 3.27 -6.52
C GLY A 102 0.54 4.01 -5.35
N THR A 103 0.18 3.26 -4.30
CA THR A 103 -0.42 3.77 -3.07
C THR A 103 0.44 4.81 -2.34
N LEU A 104 1.75 4.83 -2.59
CA LEU A 104 2.70 5.74 -1.96
C LEU A 104 3.29 6.77 -2.93
N SER A 105 2.97 6.68 -4.21
CA SER A 105 3.45 7.60 -5.25
C SER A 105 2.28 8.38 -5.85
N GLY A 106 1.38 7.69 -6.54
CA GLY A 106 0.21 8.22 -7.24
C GLY A 106 0.17 7.80 -8.71
N ALA A 107 -0.77 8.34 -9.47
CA ALA A 107 -0.90 8.09 -10.90
C ALA A 107 -1.04 9.42 -11.68
N PRO A 108 -0.32 9.61 -12.81
CA PRO A 108 0.75 8.77 -13.35
C PRO A 108 2.01 8.71 -12.46
N LYS A 109 2.55 7.51 -12.21
CA LYS A 109 3.58 7.22 -11.19
C LYS A 109 4.79 8.16 -11.24
N ILE A 110 5.45 8.28 -12.40
CA ILE A 110 6.66 9.10 -12.55
C ILE A 110 6.36 10.57 -12.22
N ARG A 111 5.24 11.09 -12.73
CA ARG A 111 4.85 12.48 -12.51
C ARG A 111 4.52 12.74 -11.04
N ALA A 112 3.82 11.82 -10.39
CA ALA A 112 3.50 11.92 -8.98
C ALA A 112 4.77 11.93 -8.11
N CYS A 113 5.73 11.04 -8.39
CA CYS A 113 7.04 11.03 -7.71
C CYS A 113 7.80 12.36 -7.86
N GLN A 114 7.78 12.99 -9.04
CA GLN A 114 8.42 14.30 -9.25
C GLN A 114 7.75 15.41 -8.42
N ILE A 115 6.43 15.40 -8.33
CA ILE A 115 5.69 16.38 -7.52
C ILE A 115 6.02 16.19 -6.04
N ILE A 116 5.99 14.95 -5.55
CA ILE A 116 6.38 14.58 -4.18
C ILE A 116 7.80 15.08 -3.88
N ALA A 117 8.78 14.77 -4.74
CA ALA A 117 10.16 15.18 -4.53
C ALA A 117 10.31 16.72 -4.43
N ARG A 118 9.58 17.46 -5.27
CA ARG A 118 9.57 18.94 -5.26
C ARG A 118 8.94 19.51 -4.00
N LEU A 119 7.89 18.87 -3.47
CA LEU A 119 7.14 19.36 -2.30
C LEU A 119 7.82 18.97 -0.98
N GLU A 120 8.26 17.72 -0.83
CA GLU A 120 8.84 17.22 0.42
C GLU A 120 10.27 17.73 0.65
N LYS A 121 11.02 18.03 -0.42
CA LYS A 121 12.40 18.54 -0.38
C LYS A 121 13.38 17.71 0.48
N GLN A 122 13.04 16.45 0.75
CA GLN A 122 13.84 15.50 1.50
C GLN A 122 13.63 14.09 0.94
N ASN A 123 14.65 13.25 1.08
CA ASN A 123 14.54 11.84 0.69
C ASN A 123 13.68 11.09 1.72
N ARG A 124 12.73 10.29 1.24
CA ARG A 124 11.86 9.44 2.07
C ARG A 124 12.60 8.31 2.79
N GLY A 125 13.83 8.00 2.35
CA GLY A 125 14.58 6.87 2.89
C GLY A 125 13.83 5.57 2.66
N ILE A 126 13.56 4.81 3.72
CA ILE A 126 12.80 3.57 3.62
C ILE A 126 11.29 3.78 3.46
N TYR A 127 10.75 4.96 3.77
CA TYR A 127 9.29 5.18 3.71
C TYR A 127 8.78 5.08 2.27
N GLY A 128 7.81 4.19 2.05
CA GLY A 128 7.26 3.88 0.72
C GLY A 128 8.16 3.03 -0.17
N GLY A 129 9.29 2.54 0.36
CA GLY A 129 10.09 1.48 -0.25
C GLY A 129 9.49 0.09 0.02
N ALA A 130 10.34 -0.94 -0.03
CA ALA A 130 9.98 -2.32 0.26
C ALA A 130 10.88 -2.95 1.31
N VAL A 131 10.31 -3.81 2.15
CA VAL A 131 11.02 -4.69 3.08
C VAL A 131 10.55 -6.11 2.80
N GLY A 132 11.49 -7.05 2.74
CA GLY A 132 11.18 -8.42 2.37
C GLY A 132 12.41 -9.28 2.24
N TYR A 133 12.28 -10.40 1.54
CA TYR A 133 13.37 -11.32 1.25
C TYR A 133 13.38 -11.75 -0.21
N LEU A 134 14.58 -12.09 -0.68
CA LEU A 134 14.82 -12.82 -1.92
C LEU A 134 15.59 -14.08 -1.53
N ASP A 135 15.06 -15.26 -1.86
CA ASP A 135 15.74 -16.52 -1.57
C ASP A 135 16.58 -17.02 -2.76
N PHE A 136 17.42 -18.02 -2.51
CA PHE A 136 18.31 -18.61 -3.53
C PHE A 136 17.57 -19.40 -4.62
N THR A 137 16.28 -19.68 -4.42
CA THR A 137 15.42 -20.34 -5.42
C THR A 137 14.67 -19.32 -6.30
N GLY A 138 14.87 -18.02 -6.05
CA GLY A 138 14.27 -16.92 -6.79
C GLY A 138 12.88 -16.50 -6.30
N ASN A 139 12.44 -16.94 -5.11
CA ASN A 139 11.21 -16.39 -4.53
C ASN A 139 11.48 -15.04 -3.89
N LEU A 140 10.55 -14.12 -4.14
CA LEU A 140 10.52 -12.78 -3.58
C LEU A 140 9.20 -12.60 -2.86
N ASP A 141 9.28 -12.13 -1.62
CA ASP A 141 8.13 -11.61 -0.89
C ASP A 141 8.51 -10.28 -0.25
N THR A 142 7.69 -9.26 -0.46
CA THR A 142 7.94 -7.91 0.03
C THR A 142 6.66 -7.24 0.47
N CYS A 143 6.76 -6.43 1.52
CA CYS A 143 5.72 -5.50 1.92
C CYS A 143 6.18 -4.06 1.71
N ILE A 144 5.20 -3.15 1.53
CA ILE A 144 5.49 -1.73 1.44
C ILE A 144 5.91 -1.22 2.80
N SER A 145 6.97 -0.43 2.83
CA SER A 145 7.56 0.16 4.03
C SER A 145 6.71 1.35 4.54
N ILE A 146 5.57 1.03 5.14
CA ILE A 146 4.66 1.96 5.82
C ILE A 146 4.35 1.48 7.23
N ARG A 147 3.75 2.36 8.07
CA ARG A 147 3.42 2.06 9.47
C ARG A 147 4.62 1.51 10.26
N LEU A 148 5.80 2.04 9.97
CA LEU A 148 7.06 1.65 10.58
C LEU A 148 7.69 2.79 11.37
N ALA A 149 8.61 2.44 12.26
CA ALA A 149 9.55 3.35 12.88
C ALA A 149 10.98 2.89 12.56
N TYR A 150 11.89 3.82 12.28
CA TYR A 150 13.31 3.50 12.10
C TYR A 150 14.19 4.50 12.83
N LYS A 151 15.37 4.06 13.26
CA LYS A 151 16.34 4.91 13.95
C LYS A 151 17.44 5.33 12.98
N LYS A 152 17.70 6.64 12.90
CA LYS A 152 18.81 7.21 12.11
C LYS A 152 19.40 8.38 12.86
N ASN A 153 20.73 8.42 13.00
CA ASN A 153 21.47 9.51 13.66
C ASN A 153 20.91 9.86 15.05
N GLY A 154 20.62 8.84 15.86
CA GLY A 154 20.07 9.01 17.22
C GLY A 154 18.60 9.43 17.29
N ARG A 155 17.90 9.61 16.16
CA ARG A 155 16.48 9.98 16.11
C ARG A 155 15.62 8.83 15.62
N ILE A 156 14.44 8.68 16.21
CA ILE A 156 13.39 7.80 15.68
C ILE A 156 12.58 8.60 14.65
N CYS A 157 12.46 8.04 13.46
CA CYS A 157 11.73 8.60 12.34
C CYS A 157 10.45 7.80 12.11
N ILE A 158 9.32 8.50 12.09
CA ILE A 158 8.00 7.94 11.77
C ILE A 158 7.42 8.83 10.68
N GLN A 159 7.09 8.24 9.54
CA GLN A 159 6.54 8.96 8.39
C GLN A 159 5.21 8.34 7.99
N SER A 160 4.28 9.20 7.57
CA SER A 160 2.93 8.87 7.18
C SER A 160 2.47 9.83 6.09
N GLY A 161 1.45 9.44 5.34
CA GLY A 161 0.94 10.17 4.19
C GLY A 161 -0.52 9.81 3.89
N ALA A 162 -1.13 10.61 3.03
CA ALA A 162 -2.48 10.45 2.53
C ALA A 162 -2.47 10.60 1.00
N GLY A 163 -3.41 9.91 0.33
CA GLY A 163 -3.64 10.07 -1.09
C GLY A 163 -4.39 11.38 -1.34
N ILE A 164 -3.89 12.20 -2.26
CA ILE A 164 -4.53 13.48 -2.60
C ILE A 164 -5.24 13.35 -3.94
N VAL A 165 -6.56 13.54 -3.93
CA VAL A 165 -7.41 13.57 -5.13
C VAL A 165 -8.05 14.95 -5.29
N ALA A 166 -8.76 15.18 -6.39
CA ALA A 166 -9.38 16.48 -6.69
C ALA A 166 -10.32 16.97 -5.58
N ASP A 167 -11.08 16.05 -4.97
CA ASP A 167 -12.05 16.36 -3.92
C ASP A 167 -11.49 16.19 -2.49
N SER A 168 -10.17 16.06 -2.34
CA SER A 168 -9.54 15.95 -1.03
C SER A 168 -9.71 17.23 -0.22
N ILE A 169 -10.04 17.07 1.06
CA ILE A 169 -10.20 18.18 2.01
C ILE A 169 -8.93 18.26 2.86
N PRO A 170 -8.12 19.35 2.78
CA PRO A 170 -6.80 19.42 3.42
C PRO A 170 -6.79 19.03 4.90
N GLU A 171 -7.75 19.50 5.69
CA GLU A 171 -7.82 19.18 7.12
C GLU A 171 -8.10 17.69 7.37
N LYS A 172 -8.91 17.05 6.51
CA LYS A 172 -9.20 15.61 6.62
C LYS A 172 -7.96 14.79 6.30
N GLU A 173 -7.25 15.12 5.22
CA GLU A 173 -6.04 14.40 4.81
C GLU A 173 -4.90 14.57 5.84
N PHE A 174 -4.77 15.75 6.45
CA PHE A 174 -3.83 15.97 7.55
C PHE A 174 -4.17 15.13 8.77
N ASN A 175 -5.45 15.08 9.17
CA ASN A 175 -5.90 14.24 10.28
C ASN A 175 -5.69 12.76 10.00
N GLU A 176 -5.90 12.31 8.76
CA GLU A 176 -5.61 10.94 8.34
C GLU A 176 -4.12 10.61 8.50
N CYS A 177 -3.22 11.48 8.01
CA CYS A 177 -1.78 11.34 8.20
C CYS A 177 -1.41 11.16 9.68
N ARG A 178 -1.99 12.01 10.55
CA ARG A 178 -1.79 11.95 12.01
C ARG A 178 -2.30 10.65 12.62
N ASN A 179 -3.50 10.21 12.24
CA ASN A 179 -4.08 8.97 12.75
C ASN A 179 -3.25 7.75 12.35
N LYS A 180 -2.77 7.73 11.09
CA LYS A 180 -1.89 6.68 10.57
C LYS A 180 -0.56 6.60 11.34
N ALA A 181 0.06 7.74 11.63
CA ALA A 181 1.29 7.83 12.42
C ALA A 181 1.05 7.55 13.92
N GLY A 182 -0.12 7.92 14.44
CA GLY A 182 -0.50 7.80 15.85
C GLY A 182 -0.40 6.38 16.39
N ALA A 183 -0.72 5.37 15.59
CA ALA A 183 -0.59 3.96 15.97
C ALA A 183 0.89 3.58 16.27
N VAL A 184 1.82 3.99 15.40
CA VAL A 184 3.26 3.71 15.57
C VAL A 184 3.82 4.54 16.73
N LEU A 185 3.44 5.81 16.83
CA LEU A 185 3.83 6.69 17.94
C LEU A 185 3.39 6.13 19.29
N LYS A 186 2.16 5.62 19.39
CA LYS A 186 1.65 4.97 20.61
C LYS A 186 2.48 3.74 20.96
N ALA A 187 2.79 2.88 19.98
CA ALA A 187 3.62 1.70 20.21
C ALA A 187 5.03 2.06 20.71
N VAL A 188 5.67 3.08 20.12
CA VAL A 188 6.98 3.58 20.57
C VAL A 188 6.92 4.10 22.00
N ARG A 189 5.92 4.93 22.34
CA ARG A 189 5.74 5.45 23.71
C ARG A 189 5.45 4.36 24.74
N MET A 190 4.70 3.32 24.36
CA MET A 190 4.48 2.17 25.23
C MET A 190 5.78 1.39 25.47
N ALA A 191 6.62 1.24 24.43
CA ALA A 191 7.91 0.58 24.53
C ALA A 191 8.98 1.41 25.27
N GLU A 192 8.86 2.73 25.32
CA GLU A 192 9.72 3.60 26.16
C GLU A 192 9.58 3.27 27.66
N GLY A 193 8.47 2.64 28.07
CA GLY A 193 8.29 2.07 29.42
C GLY A 193 9.00 0.71 29.66
N GLY A 194 9.68 0.17 28.64
CA GLY A 194 10.24 -1.19 28.64
C GLY A 194 9.21 -2.27 28.27
N LEU A 195 9.69 -3.39 27.73
CA LEU A 195 8.96 -4.66 27.85
C LEU A 195 8.98 -4.99 29.34
N ALA A 196 7.84 -4.87 30.01
CA ALA A 196 7.68 -5.41 31.36
C ALA A 196 7.96 -6.92 31.36
#